data_AF-A0A9P0Q793-F1
#
_entry.id   AF-A0A9P0Q793-F1
#
_cell.length_a   1.000
_cell.length_b   1.000
_cell.length_c   1.000
_cell.angle_alpha   90.00
_cell.angle_beta   90.00
_cell.angle_gamma   90.00
#
_symmetry.space_group_name_H-M   'P 1'
#
loop_
_entity.id
_entity.type
_entity.pdbx_description
1 polymer ?
#
loop_
_entity_poly.entity_id
_entity_poly.type
_entity_poly.pdbx_seq_one_letter_code
_entity_poly.pdbx_strand_id
1 'polypeptide(L)'
;MSTYEEYIQQNEDRDGIRFTWNVWPSSRIEATRLVVPLAHLYQPIKDRPDLPPIQYDPVLCTRNNCRAILNPYCQVDYRAKLWVCNFCFQRNPFPPQYAAISEQHQPAELMPMYSTIEYTIMRAQCLPPIFLYVVDTCMDEEELGALKDSLQMSLSLLPQNALIGLITFGKMVQVHELGTEGCSKSYVFRGTKDLTAKQIQEMLGIGKVPVAQPQQQQMGRPGQPQAAPLPPAHRFLQPVSKCDTNLTDLIGELQRDPWPVPQGKRPLRSTGAALAVAVGLLECTYANTGARVMLFVGGPCSQGPGQVVNDDLKQPIRSHHDIQKDNAKYMKKAIKHYDNLAMRTATNGHCIDIYSCALDQTGLMEMKQCCNSTGGHMVMGDSFNSSLFKQTFQRVFAKDQKGELRMAFNATLEVKCSRELKVQGGIGPCVSLNVKSPLVSDTEIGMGNTIQWKMCTLMPSTTMALFFEVVNQHSAPIPQGGRGYIQFITQYQHTGGQKRIRVTTVARNWADATTNMHHISADILISSNDCVLDHHLRHYDQGQANTADAR
;
A
#
# COMPACT_ATOMS: atom_id res chain seq x y z
N MET A 1 -4.06 -18.50 -34.78
CA MET A 1 -4.92 -18.57 -33.58
C MET A 1 -3.99 -18.49 -32.41
N SER A 2 -4.11 -17.47 -31.56
CA SER A 2 -3.35 -17.43 -30.32
C SER A 2 -3.81 -18.58 -29.43
N THR A 3 -2.90 -19.35 -28.86
CA THR A 3 -3.26 -20.36 -27.87
C THR A 3 -3.86 -19.68 -26.63
N TYR A 4 -4.60 -20.41 -25.80
CA TYR A 4 -5.11 -19.87 -24.54
C TYR A 4 -3.97 -19.38 -23.63
N GLU A 5 -2.83 -20.08 -23.64
CA GLU A 5 -1.63 -19.68 -22.92
C GLU A 5 -1.08 -18.33 -23.41
N GLU A 6 -0.96 -18.15 -24.73
CA GLU A 6 -0.54 -16.87 -25.32
C GLU A 6 -1.53 -15.74 -24.97
N TYR A 7 -2.83 -16.03 -25.00
CA TYR A 7 -3.85 -15.05 -24.60
C TYR A 7 -3.68 -14.62 -23.14
N ILE A 8 -3.44 -15.57 -22.23
CA ILE A 8 -3.24 -15.28 -20.81
C ILE A 8 -1.97 -14.45 -20.60
N GLN A 9 -0.86 -14.85 -21.22
CA GLN A 9 0.41 -14.14 -21.10
C GLN A 9 0.30 -12.72 -21.64
N GLN A 10 -0.32 -12.52 -22.82
CA GLN A 10 -0.55 -11.20 -23.39
C GLN A 10 -1.44 -10.31 -22.51
N ASN A 11 -2.48 -10.87 -21.90
CA ASN A 11 -3.35 -10.12 -20.99
C ASN A 11 -2.61 -9.73 -19.71
N GLU A 12 -1.77 -10.60 -19.16
CA GLU A 12 -0.97 -10.26 -18.00
C GLU A 12 0.09 -9.21 -18.34
N ASP A 13 0.79 -9.35 -19.47
CA ASP A 13 1.82 -8.41 -19.90
C ASP A 13 1.27 -7.02 -20.19
N ARG A 14 0.08 -6.95 -20.80
CA ARG A 14 -0.60 -5.68 -21.04
C ARG A 14 -1.26 -5.15 -19.77
N ASP A 15 -2.15 -5.92 -19.15
CA ASP A 15 -3.08 -5.39 -18.14
C ASP A 15 -2.66 -5.67 -16.69
N GLY A 16 -1.62 -6.48 -16.49
CA GLY A 16 -1.19 -6.91 -15.15
C GLY A 16 -2.23 -7.79 -14.45
N ILE A 17 -3.05 -8.53 -15.21
CA ILE A 17 -4.17 -9.31 -14.67
C ILE A 17 -4.10 -10.78 -15.10
N ARG A 18 -4.32 -11.68 -14.14
CA ARG A 18 -4.60 -13.11 -14.37
C ARG A 18 -5.90 -13.52 -13.68
N PHE A 19 -6.87 -14.02 -14.45
CA PHE A 19 -8.15 -14.51 -13.92
C PHE A 19 -8.10 -15.99 -13.55
N THR A 20 -8.93 -16.41 -12.59
CA THR A 20 -9.24 -17.84 -12.37
C THR A 20 -10.03 -18.43 -13.53
N TRP A 21 -10.91 -17.61 -14.12
CA TRP A 21 -11.74 -17.94 -15.29
C TRP A 21 -11.73 -16.79 -16.31
N ASN A 22 -11.32 -17.07 -17.55
CA ASN A 22 -11.37 -16.09 -18.66
C ASN A 22 -12.70 -16.09 -19.43
N VAL A 23 -13.62 -16.99 -19.09
CA VAL A 23 -15.00 -16.98 -19.57
C VAL A 23 -15.90 -17.11 -18.35
N TRP A 24 -16.93 -16.26 -18.27
CA TRP A 24 -17.73 -16.13 -17.05
C TRP A 24 -19.11 -16.77 -17.25
N PRO A 25 -19.64 -17.47 -16.24
CA PRO A 25 -20.97 -18.05 -16.31
C PRO A 25 -22.01 -16.94 -16.40
N SER A 26 -22.99 -17.08 -17.30
CA SER A 26 -24.02 -16.05 -17.51
C SER A 26 -25.07 -15.99 -16.40
N SER A 27 -25.16 -17.02 -15.55
CA SER A 27 -26.16 -17.08 -14.47
C SER A 27 -25.53 -17.33 -13.10
N ARG A 28 -26.15 -16.78 -12.05
CA ARG A 28 -25.73 -17.00 -10.65
C ARG A 28 -25.75 -18.48 -10.25
N ILE A 29 -26.74 -19.24 -10.72
CA ILE A 29 -26.86 -20.68 -10.40
C ILE A 29 -25.65 -21.43 -10.92
N GLU A 30 -25.19 -21.14 -12.13
CA GLU A 30 -23.98 -21.74 -12.69
C GLU A 30 -22.73 -21.28 -11.97
N ALA A 31 -22.64 -19.99 -11.62
CA ALA A 31 -21.52 -19.47 -10.85
C ALA A 31 -21.36 -20.18 -9.50
N THR A 32 -22.46 -20.51 -8.81
CA THR A 32 -22.42 -21.26 -7.55
C THR A 32 -21.98 -22.71 -7.70
N ARG A 33 -21.99 -23.27 -8.92
CA ARG A 33 -21.47 -24.62 -9.21
C ARG A 33 -19.97 -24.61 -9.48
N LEU A 34 -19.34 -23.45 -9.65
CA LEU A 34 -17.90 -23.35 -9.80
C LEU A 34 -17.23 -23.68 -8.46
N VAL A 35 -16.29 -24.61 -8.48
CA VAL A 35 -15.50 -24.99 -7.30
C VAL A 35 -14.55 -23.88 -6.87
N VAL A 36 -14.01 -23.13 -7.85
CA VAL A 36 -13.14 -21.98 -7.63
C VAL A 36 -13.92 -20.70 -7.87
N PRO A 37 -13.88 -19.71 -6.97
CA PRO A 37 -14.60 -18.45 -7.16
C PRO A 37 -14.09 -17.69 -8.39
N LEU A 38 -14.95 -16.79 -8.89
CA LEU A 38 -14.54 -15.85 -9.92
C LEU A 38 -13.63 -14.79 -9.28
N ALA A 39 -12.34 -14.87 -9.58
CA ALA A 39 -11.33 -14.02 -8.98
C ALA A 39 -10.23 -13.70 -9.99
N HIS A 40 -9.38 -12.75 -9.62
CA HIS A 40 -8.17 -12.48 -10.38
C HIS A 40 -7.06 -11.93 -9.50
N LEU A 41 -5.83 -12.14 -9.95
CA LEU A 41 -4.63 -11.46 -9.45
C LEU A 41 -4.41 -10.21 -10.30
N TYR A 42 -4.25 -9.06 -9.65
CA TYR A 42 -4.06 -7.77 -10.31
C TYR A 42 -2.82 -7.05 -9.78
N GLN A 43 -1.98 -6.55 -10.69
CA GLN A 43 -0.83 -5.70 -10.40
C GLN A 43 -1.14 -4.24 -10.75
N PRO A 44 -1.54 -3.40 -9.77
CA PRO A 44 -2.05 -2.05 -10.04
C PRO A 44 -1.06 -1.12 -10.74
N ILE A 45 0.24 -1.36 -10.54
CA ILE A 45 1.30 -0.54 -11.11
C ILE A 45 2.37 -1.36 -11.85
N LYS A 46 1.97 -2.44 -12.55
CA LYS A 46 2.89 -3.22 -13.40
C LYS A 46 3.68 -2.31 -14.35
N ASP A 47 4.98 -2.56 -14.49
CA ASP A 47 5.82 -1.79 -15.42
C ASP A 47 5.33 -1.95 -16.86
N ARG A 48 5.15 -0.81 -17.55
CA ARG A 48 4.76 -0.74 -18.95
C ARG A 48 5.58 0.36 -19.65
N PRO A 49 6.82 0.05 -20.05
CA PRO A 49 7.72 1.04 -20.66
C PRO A 49 7.25 1.52 -22.03
N ASP A 50 6.30 0.80 -22.63
CA ASP A 50 5.70 1.08 -23.94
C ASP A 50 4.57 2.12 -23.88
N LEU A 51 4.08 2.50 -22.70
CA LEU A 51 2.99 3.48 -22.57
C LEU A 51 3.48 4.92 -22.78
N PRO A 52 2.79 5.73 -23.61
CA PRO A 52 3.11 7.14 -23.74
C PRO A 52 2.71 7.93 -22.47
N PRO A 53 3.43 9.01 -22.13
CA PRO A 53 3.06 9.87 -21.02
C PRO A 53 1.79 10.65 -21.35
N ILE A 54 0.72 10.43 -20.59
CA ILE A 54 -0.54 11.15 -20.76
C ILE A 54 -0.67 12.19 -19.66
N GLN A 55 -0.68 13.46 -20.06
CA GLN A 55 -0.61 14.63 -19.17
C GLN A 55 -1.90 15.44 -19.17
N TYR A 56 -3.04 14.76 -19.19
CA TYR A 56 -4.36 15.36 -19.09
C TYR A 56 -5.26 14.56 -18.15
N ASP A 57 -6.35 15.19 -17.71
CA ASP A 57 -7.30 14.56 -16.79
C ASP A 57 -8.15 13.50 -17.51
N PRO A 58 -8.45 12.35 -16.86
CA PRO A 58 -9.27 11.30 -17.46
C PRO A 58 -10.70 11.78 -17.73
N VAL A 59 -11.27 11.34 -18.86
CA VAL A 59 -12.66 11.62 -19.22
C VAL A 59 -13.60 10.70 -18.45
N LEU A 60 -14.50 11.28 -17.64
CA LEU A 60 -15.42 10.54 -16.76
C LEU A 60 -16.83 10.48 -17.33
N CYS A 61 -17.51 9.37 -17.08
CA CYS A 61 -18.95 9.24 -17.29
C CYS A 61 -19.71 10.27 -16.42
N THR A 62 -20.63 11.01 -17.05
CA THR A 62 -21.42 12.08 -16.42
C THR A 62 -22.41 11.58 -15.38
N ARG A 63 -22.81 10.30 -15.45
CA ARG A 63 -23.72 9.72 -14.45
C ARG A 63 -23.02 9.59 -13.09
N ASN A 64 -23.56 10.27 -12.08
CA ASN A 64 -22.97 10.39 -10.73
C ASN A 64 -22.68 9.06 -10.02
N ASN A 65 -23.56 8.06 -10.15
CA ASN A 65 -23.36 6.75 -9.53
C ASN A 65 -22.45 5.82 -10.34
N CYS A 66 -22.05 6.19 -11.56
CA CYS A 66 -21.17 5.40 -12.40
C CYS A 66 -19.75 5.96 -12.38
N ARG A 67 -19.54 7.20 -12.87
CA ARG A 67 -18.24 7.87 -12.93
C ARG A 67 -17.09 7.00 -13.48
N ALA A 68 -17.39 6.01 -14.33
CA ALA A 68 -16.37 5.20 -15.01
C ALA A 68 -15.55 6.07 -15.97
N ILE A 69 -14.29 5.71 -16.16
CA ILE A 69 -13.37 6.41 -17.07
C ILE A 69 -13.56 5.87 -18.49
N LEU A 70 -13.49 6.76 -19.48
CA LEU A 70 -13.48 6.44 -20.90
C LEU A 70 -12.41 5.37 -21.20
N ASN A 71 -12.79 4.35 -21.96
CA ASN A 71 -11.95 3.18 -22.21
C ASN A 71 -12.26 2.57 -23.59
N PRO A 72 -11.43 1.65 -24.11
CA PRO A 72 -11.57 1.12 -25.47
C PRO A 72 -12.88 0.36 -25.74
N TYR A 73 -13.64 -0.02 -24.71
CA TYR A 73 -14.91 -0.72 -24.86
C TYR A 73 -16.12 0.22 -24.95
N CYS A 74 -15.92 1.54 -24.80
CA CYS A 74 -16.97 2.52 -25.01
C CYS A 74 -17.32 2.65 -26.50
N GLN A 75 -18.61 2.66 -26.81
CA GLN A 75 -19.06 2.95 -28.18
C GLN A 75 -18.98 4.45 -28.42
N VAL A 76 -18.42 4.86 -29.56
CA VAL A 76 -18.18 6.26 -29.90
C VAL A 76 -18.96 6.64 -31.14
N ASP A 77 -19.70 7.75 -31.06
CA ASP A 77 -20.32 8.42 -32.19
C ASP A 77 -19.48 9.66 -32.54
N TYR A 78 -18.63 9.51 -33.55
CA TYR A 78 -17.75 10.59 -34.04
C TYR A 78 -18.49 11.73 -34.73
N ARG A 79 -19.73 11.50 -35.19
CA ARG A 79 -20.55 12.52 -35.85
C ARG A 79 -21.22 13.40 -34.82
N ALA A 80 -21.85 12.80 -33.81
CA ALA A 80 -22.50 13.52 -32.72
C ALA A 80 -21.51 13.98 -31.63
N LYS A 81 -20.25 13.53 -31.69
CA LYS A 81 -19.22 13.77 -30.66
C LYS A 81 -19.67 13.29 -29.28
N LEU A 82 -20.23 12.08 -29.24
CA LEU A 82 -20.73 11.42 -28.04
C LEU A 82 -20.05 10.07 -27.84
N TRP A 83 -20.00 9.59 -26.60
CA TRP A 83 -19.62 8.23 -26.27
C TRP A 83 -20.61 7.61 -25.29
N VAL A 84 -20.78 6.29 -25.39
CA VAL A 84 -21.67 5.50 -24.54
C VAL A 84 -20.83 4.71 -23.54
N CYS A 85 -21.07 4.95 -22.25
CA CYS A 85 -20.41 4.22 -21.19
C CYS A 85 -20.80 2.73 -21.23
N ASN A 86 -19.80 1.83 -21.29
CA ASN A 86 -19.99 0.37 -21.35
C ASN A 86 -20.51 -0.24 -20.04
N PHE A 87 -20.48 0.50 -18.93
CA PHE A 87 -21.01 0.05 -17.63
C PHE A 87 -22.48 0.42 -17.42
N CYS A 88 -22.88 1.63 -17.77
CA CYS A 88 -24.18 2.18 -17.40
C CYS A 88 -25.03 2.64 -18.59
N PHE A 89 -24.50 2.55 -19.81
CA PHE A 89 -25.13 2.98 -21.08
C PHE A 89 -25.50 4.46 -21.14
N GLN A 90 -24.94 5.28 -20.25
CA GLN A 90 -25.08 6.74 -20.32
C GLN A 90 -24.40 7.26 -21.59
N ARG A 91 -25.10 8.09 -22.36
CA ARG A 91 -24.51 8.92 -23.42
C ARG A 91 -23.84 10.13 -22.79
N ASN A 92 -22.58 10.36 -23.13
CA ASN A 92 -21.75 11.40 -22.58
C ASN A 92 -21.17 12.25 -23.73
N PRO A 93 -21.18 13.59 -23.62
CA PRO A 93 -20.44 14.44 -24.54
C PRO A 93 -18.93 14.31 -24.32
N PHE A 94 -18.14 14.47 -25.38
CA PHE A 94 -16.71 14.66 -25.24
C PHE A 94 -16.38 16.06 -24.69
N PRO A 95 -15.28 16.20 -23.93
CA PRO A 95 -14.81 17.52 -23.50
C PRO A 95 -14.37 18.37 -24.70
N PRO A 96 -14.34 19.72 -24.58
CA PRO A 96 -13.99 20.61 -25.68
C PRO A 96 -12.64 20.32 -26.35
N GLN A 97 -11.67 19.82 -25.57
CA GLN A 97 -10.35 19.44 -26.07
C GLN A 97 -10.40 18.30 -27.11
N TYR A 98 -11.49 17.53 -27.18
CA TYR A 98 -11.69 16.43 -28.13
C TYR A 98 -12.63 16.83 -29.28
N ALA A 99 -12.87 18.13 -29.51
CA ALA A 99 -13.76 18.60 -30.58
C ALA A 99 -13.37 18.06 -31.97
N ALA A 100 -12.07 17.84 -32.21
CA ALA A 100 -11.52 17.33 -33.47
C ALA A 100 -11.47 15.78 -33.57
N ILE A 101 -12.04 15.04 -32.60
CA ILE A 101 -11.98 13.57 -32.59
C ILE A 101 -12.58 12.97 -33.88
N SER A 102 -11.90 11.98 -34.47
CA SER A 102 -12.35 11.26 -35.66
C SER A 102 -11.91 9.79 -35.59
N GLU A 103 -12.38 8.95 -36.52
CA GLU A 103 -11.96 7.55 -36.56
C GLU A 103 -10.45 7.39 -36.77
N GLN A 104 -9.82 8.30 -37.51
CA GLN A 104 -8.38 8.31 -37.75
C GLN A 104 -7.58 8.99 -36.63
N HIS A 105 -8.21 9.89 -35.88
CA HIS A 105 -7.59 10.64 -34.78
C HIS A 105 -8.33 10.34 -33.47
N GLN A 106 -8.11 9.13 -32.97
CA GLN A 106 -8.66 8.68 -31.70
C GLN A 106 -7.73 9.06 -30.54
N PRO A 107 -8.25 9.48 -29.38
CA PRO A 107 -7.46 9.65 -28.17
C PRO A 107 -6.91 8.29 -27.71
N ALA A 108 -5.79 8.32 -26.98
CA ALA A 108 -5.07 7.11 -26.59
C ALA A 108 -5.97 6.14 -25.80
N GLU A 109 -6.82 6.62 -24.89
CA GLU A 109 -7.69 5.79 -24.08
C GLU A 109 -8.77 5.00 -24.84
N LEU A 110 -8.97 5.27 -26.14
CA LEU A 110 -9.87 4.49 -27.00
C LEU A 110 -9.13 3.42 -27.82
N MET A 111 -7.80 3.47 -27.87
CA MET A 111 -7.02 2.48 -28.62
C MET A 111 -7.02 1.13 -27.88
N PRO A 112 -7.32 0.00 -28.54
CA PRO A 112 -7.36 -1.31 -27.89
C PRO A 112 -6.05 -1.75 -27.22
N MET A 113 -4.90 -1.21 -27.65
CA MET A 113 -3.59 -1.49 -27.06
C MET A 113 -3.37 -0.81 -25.71
N TYR A 114 -4.19 0.20 -25.39
CA TYR A 114 -4.15 1.00 -24.16
C TYR A 114 -5.37 0.73 -23.27
N SER A 115 -5.80 -0.54 -23.17
CA SER A 115 -6.72 -1.01 -22.13
C SER A 115 -6.23 -0.71 -20.71
N THR A 116 -4.91 -0.69 -20.52
CA THR A 116 -4.22 -0.12 -19.37
C THR A 116 -3.49 1.14 -19.77
N ILE A 117 -3.73 2.22 -19.04
CA ILE A 117 -3.20 3.55 -19.34
C ILE A 117 -2.94 4.32 -18.03
N GLU A 118 -2.01 5.28 -18.04
CA GLU A 118 -1.66 6.08 -16.86
C GLU A 118 -1.71 7.57 -17.15
N TYR A 119 -2.54 8.28 -16.39
CA TYR A 119 -2.73 9.72 -16.46
C TYR A 119 -1.87 10.41 -15.39
N THR A 120 -1.19 11.49 -15.77
CA THR A 120 -0.49 12.39 -14.86
C THR A 120 -1.31 13.66 -14.67
N ILE A 121 -1.72 13.94 -13.42
CA ILE A 121 -2.59 15.06 -13.10
C ILE A 121 -1.75 16.31 -12.88
N MET A 122 -1.63 17.15 -13.91
CA MET A 122 -0.75 18.32 -13.92
C MET A 122 -1.12 19.39 -12.88
N ARG A 123 -2.40 19.47 -12.51
CA ARG A 123 -2.91 20.47 -11.55
C ARG A 123 -2.77 20.06 -10.09
N ALA A 124 -2.37 18.81 -9.81
CA ALA A 124 -2.29 18.25 -8.46
C ALA A 124 -0.84 17.87 -8.14
N GLN A 125 -0.12 18.77 -7.47
CA GLN A 125 1.18 18.46 -6.90
C GLN A 125 1.01 17.72 -5.56
N CYS A 126 1.79 16.68 -5.35
CA CYS A 126 1.88 15.96 -4.09
C CYS A 126 3.06 16.48 -3.27
N LEU A 127 2.94 16.36 -1.95
CA LEU A 127 4.08 16.57 -1.07
C LEU A 127 5.17 15.51 -1.36
N PRO A 128 6.45 15.84 -1.11
CA PRO A 128 7.54 14.89 -1.29
C PRO A 128 7.36 13.66 -0.37
N PRO A 129 7.89 12.50 -0.78
CA PRO A 129 7.83 11.31 0.06
C PRO A 129 8.64 11.50 1.34
N ILE A 130 8.17 10.86 2.41
CA ILE A 130 8.78 10.96 3.74
C ILE A 130 9.37 9.61 4.12
N PHE A 131 10.61 9.59 4.60
CA PHE A 131 11.30 8.41 5.11
C PHE A 131 11.65 8.62 6.58
N LEU A 132 11.15 7.74 7.46
CA LEU A 132 11.41 7.84 8.89
C LEU A 132 12.14 6.59 9.35
N TYR A 133 13.43 6.72 9.69
CA TYR A 133 14.22 5.63 10.24
C TYR A 133 13.92 5.47 11.72
N VAL A 134 13.57 4.25 12.13
CA VAL A 134 13.30 3.88 13.52
C VAL A 134 14.29 2.78 13.89
N VAL A 135 15.36 3.14 14.57
CA VAL A 135 16.57 2.32 14.71
C VAL A 135 16.72 1.81 16.14
N ASP A 136 16.75 0.49 16.30
CA ASP A 136 17.11 -0.16 17.54
C ASP A 136 18.61 0.02 17.84
N THR A 137 18.95 0.32 19.09
CA THR A 137 20.34 0.42 19.58
C THR A 137 20.69 -0.67 20.58
N CYS A 138 19.78 -1.62 20.87
CA CYS A 138 19.99 -2.75 21.77
C CYS A 138 20.59 -3.97 21.06
N MET A 139 21.62 -3.76 20.24
CA MET A 139 22.36 -4.81 19.52
C MET A 139 23.88 -4.66 19.76
N ASP A 140 24.67 -5.59 19.26
CA ASP A 140 26.14 -5.54 19.37
C ASP A 140 26.75 -4.50 18.43
N GLU A 141 27.97 -4.05 18.73
CA GLU A 141 28.62 -2.95 17.99
C GLU A 141 28.86 -3.27 16.51
N GLU A 142 29.17 -4.54 16.20
CA GLU A 142 29.36 -4.99 14.82
C GLU A 142 28.05 -4.92 14.02
N GLU A 143 26.94 -5.40 14.61
CA GLU A 143 25.61 -5.35 14.01
C GLU A 143 25.15 -3.89 13.81
N LEU A 144 25.33 -3.06 14.84
CA LEU A 144 24.99 -1.64 14.76
C LEU A 144 25.87 -0.91 13.72
N GLY A 145 27.16 -1.23 13.66
CA GLY A 145 28.09 -0.71 12.65
C GLY A 145 27.63 -1.03 11.24
N ALA A 146 27.31 -2.29 10.95
CA ALA A 146 26.82 -2.69 9.64
C ALA A 146 25.46 -2.08 9.27
N LEU A 147 24.58 -1.89 10.27
CA LEU A 147 23.31 -1.20 10.08
C LEU A 147 23.54 0.28 9.74
N LYS A 148 24.44 0.97 10.44
CA LYS A 148 24.81 2.37 10.15
C LYS A 148 25.29 2.55 8.71
N ASP A 149 26.20 1.68 8.24
CA ASP A 149 26.70 1.71 6.86
C ASP A 149 25.54 1.57 5.85
N SER A 150 24.59 0.67 6.14
CA SER A 150 23.43 0.42 5.29
C SER A 150 22.48 1.63 5.26
N LEU A 151 22.27 2.29 6.41
CA LEU A 151 21.45 3.50 6.50
C LEU A 151 22.12 4.67 5.75
N GLN A 152 23.40 4.90 5.95
CA GLN A 152 24.16 5.95 5.24
C GLN A 152 24.15 5.71 3.72
N MET A 153 24.34 4.47 3.27
CA MET A 153 24.19 4.11 1.86
C MET A 153 22.79 4.47 1.35
N SER A 154 21.72 4.13 2.10
CA SER A 154 20.36 4.42 1.65
C SER A 154 20.06 5.92 1.55
N LEU A 155 20.67 6.78 2.38
CA LEU A 155 20.54 8.23 2.27
C LEU A 155 20.95 8.74 0.88
N SER A 156 22.04 8.20 0.33
CA SER A 156 22.53 8.57 -1.00
C SER A 156 21.59 8.18 -2.14
N LEU A 157 20.67 7.24 -1.89
CA LEU A 157 19.71 6.75 -2.89
C LEU A 157 18.41 7.56 -2.87
N LEU A 158 18.11 8.27 -1.78
CA LEU A 158 16.88 9.04 -1.63
C LEU A 158 16.82 10.25 -2.59
N PRO A 159 15.61 10.66 -3.03
CA PRO A 159 15.42 11.93 -3.70
C PRO A 159 15.84 13.10 -2.81
N GLN A 160 16.50 14.10 -3.38
CA GLN A 160 17.02 15.26 -2.65
C GLN A 160 15.93 16.09 -1.95
N ASN A 161 14.72 16.10 -2.51
CA ASN A 161 13.56 16.78 -1.96
C ASN A 161 12.74 15.92 -0.98
N ALA A 162 13.06 14.63 -0.82
CA ALA A 162 12.38 13.76 0.14
C ALA A 162 12.63 14.25 1.56
N LEU A 163 11.62 14.13 2.43
CA LEU A 163 11.78 14.45 3.83
C LEU A 163 12.32 13.23 4.57
N ILE A 164 13.26 13.45 5.48
CA ILE A 164 13.83 12.39 6.32
C ILE A 164 13.77 12.75 7.79
N GLY A 165 13.54 11.75 8.63
CA GLY A 165 13.64 11.83 10.08
C GLY A 165 14.30 10.60 10.67
N LEU A 166 14.75 10.74 11.91
CA LEU A 166 15.39 9.67 12.67
C LEU A 166 14.80 9.57 14.07
N ILE A 167 14.47 8.34 14.45
CA ILE A 167 14.11 7.93 15.81
C ILE A 167 15.05 6.79 16.17
N THR A 168 15.71 6.88 17.31
CA THR A 168 16.49 5.77 17.86
C THR A 168 15.83 5.27 19.12
N PHE A 169 15.97 3.99 19.43
CA PHE A 169 15.39 3.44 20.63
C PHE A 169 16.18 2.27 21.21
N GLY A 170 16.12 2.19 22.54
CA GLY A 170 16.53 1.02 23.31
C GLY A 170 15.55 0.87 24.47
N LYS A 171 16.01 1.15 25.69
CA LYS A 171 15.12 1.29 26.87
C LYS A 171 14.26 2.55 26.80
N MET A 172 14.79 3.60 26.18
CA MET A 172 14.09 4.87 25.93
C MET A 172 13.94 5.10 24.43
N VAL A 173 12.98 5.93 24.04
CA VAL A 173 12.75 6.32 22.65
C VAL A 173 13.23 7.74 22.46
N GLN A 174 14.07 8.00 21.47
CA GLN A 174 14.65 9.32 21.19
C GLN A 174 14.22 9.80 19.80
N VAL A 175 13.58 10.96 19.73
CA VAL A 175 13.21 11.62 18.46
C VAL A 175 14.22 12.72 18.19
N HIS A 176 14.98 12.62 17.09
CA HIS A 176 16.09 13.53 16.77
C HIS A 176 15.62 14.77 16.02
N GLU A 177 16.13 15.93 16.39
CA GLU A 177 15.88 17.21 15.73
C GLU A 177 17.01 17.52 14.74
N LEU A 178 16.73 17.35 13.44
CA LEU A 178 17.73 17.46 12.38
C LEU A 178 18.02 18.91 11.94
N GLY A 179 17.16 19.86 12.32
CA GLY A 179 17.27 21.26 11.92
C GLY A 179 18.20 22.14 12.78
N THR A 180 18.97 21.55 13.69
CA THR A 180 19.79 22.31 14.65
C THR A 180 21.25 22.33 14.21
N GLU A 181 21.83 23.51 14.01
CA GLU A 181 23.26 23.67 13.74
C GLU A 181 24.06 23.72 15.06
N GLY A 182 25.22 23.05 15.09
CA GLY A 182 26.18 23.11 16.20
C GLY A 182 25.85 22.27 17.45
N CYS A 183 24.65 21.68 17.56
CA CYS A 183 24.34 20.70 18.60
C CYS A 183 23.24 19.72 18.17
N SER A 184 23.42 18.43 18.45
CA SER A 184 22.39 17.41 18.24
C SER A 184 21.41 17.42 19.43
N LYS A 185 20.13 17.69 19.15
CA LYS A 185 19.06 17.67 20.15
C LYS A 185 18.14 16.49 19.89
N SER A 186 17.73 15.81 20.95
CA SER A 186 16.73 14.75 20.87
C SER A 186 15.71 14.85 22.02
N TYR A 187 14.49 14.42 21.74
CA TYR A 187 13.40 14.36 22.71
C TYR A 187 13.25 12.92 23.20
N VAL A 188 13.36 12.73 24.52
CA VAL A 188 13.38 11.40 25.12
C VAL A 188 12.02 11.05 25.73
N PHE A 189 11.44 9.95 25.26
CA PHE A 189 10.21 9.38 25.76
C PHE A 189 10.49 8.07 26.52
N ARG A 190 9.69 7.82 27.57
CA ARG A 190 9.78 6.56 28.33
C ARG A 190 9.20 5.42 27.49
N GLY A 191 10.00 4.39 27.24
CA GLY A 191 9.60 3.20 26.48
C GLY A 191 8.51 2.32 27.15
N THR A 192 8.15 2.62 28.40
CA THR A 192 7.12 1.90 29.16
C THR A 192 5.71 2.46 28.98
N LYS A 193 5.55 3.62 28.35
CA LYS A 193 4.25 4.28 28.16
C LYS A 193 3.82 4.24 26.71
N ASP A 194 2.54 3.99 26.48
CA ASP A 194 1.92 4.22 25.19
C ASP A 194 1.52 5.70 25.08
N LEU A 195 1.83 6.32 23.94
CA LEU A 195 1.62 7.75 23.72
C LEU A 195 0.67 7.95 22.55
N THR A 196 -0.36 8.76 22.77
CA THR A 196 -1.30 9.15 21.71
C THR A 196 -0.66 10.22 20.80
N ALA A 197 -1.13 10.30 19.56
CA ALA A 197 -0.67 11.31 18.60
C ALA A 197 -0.77 12.74 19.18
N LYS A 198 -1.89 13.07 19.84
CA LYS A 198 -2.10 14.37 20.51
C LYS A 198 -1.07 14.64 21.62
N GLN A 199 -0.73 13.65 22.44
CA GLN A 199 0.28 13.81 23.49
C GLN A 199 1.68 14.05 22.89
N ILE A 200 2.03 13.33 21.83
CA ILE A 200 3.29 13.52 21.09
C ILE A 200 3.33 14.93 20.50
N GLN A 201 2.22 15.37 19.92
CA GLN A 201 2.05 16.70 19.35
C GLN A 201 2.33 17.80 20.38
N GLU A 202 1.73 17.70 21.56
CA GLU A 202 1.89 18.66 22.66
C GLU A 202 3.33 18.64 23.22
N MET A 203 3.90 17.46 23.45
CA MET A 203 5.26 17.34 24.00
C MET A 203 6.35 17.81 23.03
N LEU A 204 6.15 17.60 21.72
CA LEU A 204 7.08 18.07 20.69
C LEU A 204 6.80 19.51 20.23
N GLY A 205 5.72 20.15 20.71
CA GLY A 205 5.33 21.50 20.30
C GLY A 205 5.02 21.63 18.80
N ILE A 206 4.51 20.56 18.18
CA ILE A 206 4.22 20.52 16.74
C ILE A 206 2.77 20.98 16.55
N GLY A 207 2.51 22.21 16.11
CA GLY A 207 1.13 22.64 15.78
C GLY A 207 0.51 21.79 14.66
N LYS A 208 -0.83 21.62 14.65
CA LYS A 208 -1.52 20.99 13.51
C LYS A 208 -1.29 21.86 12.27
N VAL A 209 -0.75 21.27 11.22
CA VAL A 209 -0.67 21.93 9.90
C VAL A 209 -2.12 22.14 9.42
N PRO A 210 -2.53 23.38 9.07
CA PRO A 210 -3.71 23.54 8.23
C PRO A 210 -3.33 22.95 6.87
N VAL A 211 -3.89 21.78 6.53
CA VAL A 211 -3.90 21.32 5.14
C VAL A 211 -4.54 22.46 4.36
N ALA A 212 -3.78 23.11 3.47
CA ALA A 212 -4.28 24.20 2.67
C ALA A 212 -5.50 23.71 1.88
N GLN A 213 -6.69 24.03 2.38
CA GLN A 213 -7.88 24.02 1.55
C GLN A 213 -7.63 25.02 0.41
N PRO A 214 -8.08 24.74 -0.82
CA PRO A 214 -8.05 25.74 -1.88
C PRO A 214 -9.09 26.81 -1.54
N GLN A 215 -8.74 27.73 -0.64
CA GLN A 215 -9.59 28.84 -0.25
C GLN A 215 -9.24 30.06 -1.11
N GLN A 216 -10.28 30.58 -1.75
CA GLN A 216 -10.33 31.70 -2.68
C GLN A 216 -9.27 32.78 -2.46
N GLN A 217 -8.51 33.05 -3.53
CA GLN A 217 -7.58 34.17 -3.62
C GLN A 217 -8.27 35.48 -3.25
N GLN A 218 -7.91 36.03 -2.08
CA GLN A 218 -8.11 37.43 -1.77
C GLN A 218 -6.92 38.20 -2.35
N MET A 219 -7.19 39.16 -3.24
CA MET A 219 -6.19 39.98 -3.92
C MET A 219 -5.32 40.77 -2.92
N GLY A 220 -4.06 40.37 -2.80
CA GLY A 220 -2.99 41.09 -2.08
C GLY A 220 -1.82 41.41 -3.03
N ARG A 221 -1.20 42.58 -2.82
CA ARG A 221 -0.27 43.32 -3.70
C ARG A 221 0.91 42.52 -4.29
N PRO A 222 1.38 42.85 -5.51
CA PRO A 222 2.58 42.26 -6.10
C PRO A 222 3.86 42.92 -5.55
N GLY A 223 4.82 42.13 -5.05
CA GLY A 223 6.18 42.65 -4.79
C GLY A 223 7.07 41.96 -3.76
N GLN A 224 6.64 40.90 -3.05
CA GLN A 224 7.54 40.15 -2.16
C GLN A 224 7.40 38.64 -2.39
N PRO A 225 8.50 37.86 -2.49
CA PRO A 225 8.44 36.42 -2.38
C PRO A 225 8.04 36.09 -0.93
N GLN A 226 6.74 35.85 -0.72
CA GLN A 226 6.23 35.40 0.55
C GLN A 226 6.63 33.93 0.69
N ALA A 227 7.74 33.66 1.38
CA ALA A 227 8.09 32.30 1.78
C ALA A 227 6.92 31.75 2.61
N ALA A 228 6.29 30.68 2.12
CA ALA A 228 5.25 30.00 2.89
C ALA A 228 5.82 29.61 4.26
N PRO A 229 5.11 29.84 5.38
CA PRO A 229 5.61 29.50 6.70
C PRO A 229 5.93 28.00 6.76
N LEU A 230 7.20 27.68 7.01
CA LEU A 230 7.66 26.30 7.14
C LEU A 230 6.92 25.63 8.31
N PRO A 231 6.34 24.42 8.13
CA PRO A 231 5.61 23.75 9.20
C PRO A 231 6.50 23.52 10.45
N PRO A 232 5.99 23.62 11.68
CA PRO A 232 6.75 23.31 12.90
C PRO A 232 7.35 21.88 12.92
N ALA A 233 6.75 20.97 12.16
CA ALA A 233 7.21 19.60 11.91
C ALA A 233 8.56 19.53 11.18
N HIS A 234 8.93 20.59 10.47
CA HIS A 234 10.18 20.70 9.70
C HIS A 234 11.41 20.50 10.59
N ARG A 235 11.30 20.68 11.92
CA ARG A 235 12.39 20.44 12.88
C ARG A 235 12.83 18.98 12.93
N PHE A 236 11.88 18.05 12.82
CA PHE A 236 12.11 16.60 12.91
C PHE A 236 12.19 15.92 11.55
N LEU A 237 11.56 16.52 10.53
CA LEU A 237 11.47 16.00 9.18
C LEU A 237 12.01 17.05 8.20
N GLN A 238 13.24 16.86 7.74
CA GLN A 238 14.00 17.80 6.93
C GLN A 238 14.22 17.25 5.51
N PRO A 239 14.29 18.10 4.47
CA PRO A 239 14.71 17.64 3.14
C PRO A 239 16.12 17.06 3.18
N VAL A 240 16.33 15.91 2.51
CA VAL A 240 17.65 15.25 2.43
C VAL A 240 18.75 16.23 2.00
N SER A 241 18.48 17.07 1.00
CA SER A 241 19.46 18.04 0.48
C SER A 241 19.94 19.09 1.49
N LYS A 242 19.27 19.22 2.65
CA LYS A 242 19.61 20.20 3.69
C LYS A 242 20.27 19.57 4.92
N CYS A 243 20.05 18.28 5.16
CA CYS A 243 20.51 17.61 6.36
C CYS A 243 21.34 16.36 6.09
N ASP A 244 21.73 16.08 4.85
CA ASP A 244 22.48 14.89 4.45
C ASP A 244 23.75 14.66 5.28
N THR A 245 24.57 15.71 5.43
CA THR A 245 25.86 15.68 6.11
C THR A 245 25.63 15.47 7.61
N ASN A 246 24.81 16.32 8.23
CA ASN A 246 24.47 16.22 9.64
C ASN A 246 23.84 14.86 10.01
N LEU A 247 22.98 14.32 9.15
CA LEU A 247 22.34 13.03 9.39
C LEU A 247 23.33 11.87 9.18
N THR A 248 24.23 11.97 8.21
CA THR A 248 25.30 10.99 7.99
C THR A 248 26.22 10.91 9.21
N ASP A 249 26.62 12.07 9.75
CA ASP A 249 27.44 12.18 10.95
C ASP A 249 26.69 11.62 12.17
N LEU A 250 25.43 12.03 12.36
CA LEU A 250 24.60 11.53 13.47
C LEU A 250 24.43 10.01 13.41
N ILE A 251 24.15 9.43 12.23
CA ILE A 251 24.11 7.98 12.06
C ILE A 251 25.49 7.35 12.36
N GLY A 252 26.57 7.96 11.88
CA GLY A 252 27.94 7.55 12.13
C GLY A 252 28.34 7.58 13.62
N GLU A 253 27.72 8.44 14.41
CA GLU A 253 27.94 8.58 15.85
C GLU A 253 26.99 7.73 16.71
N LEU A 254 26.04 7.00 16.11
CA LEU A 254 25.15 6.12 16.87
C LEU A 254 25.96 5.06 17.64
N GLN A 255 25.61 4.93 18.91
CA GLN A 255 26.18 3.99 19.87
C GLN A 255 25.09 3.04 20.39
N ARG A 256 25.52 1.98 21.08
CA ARG A 256 24.62 1.05 21.77
C ARG A 256 23.78 1.76 22.83
N ASP A 257 22.63 1.16 23.15
CA ASP A 257 21.83 1.62 24.29
C ASP A 257 22.72 1.66 25.54
N PRO A 258 22.82 2.81 26.24
CA PRO A 258 23.80 3.01 27.31
C PRO A 258 23.46 2.24 28.59
N TRP A 259 22.31 1.55 28.64
CA TRP A 259 21.86 0.85 29.83
C TRP A 259 22.52 -0.53 29.93
N PRO A 260 23.20 -0.84 31.04
CA PRO A 260 23.85 -2.14 31.21
C PRO A 260 22.81 -3.25 31.26
N VAL A 261 23.14 -4.39 30.65
CA VAL A 261 22.31 -5.60 30.64
C VAL A 261 22.84 -6.55 31.71
N PRO A 262 22.07 -6.83 32.79
CA PRO A 262 22.51 -7.76 33.83
C PRO A 262 22.73 -9.18 33.29
N GLN A 263 23.54 -9.97 33.98
CA GLN A 263 23.75 -11.38 33.62
C GLN A 263 22.42 -12.15 33.63
N GLY A 264 22.19 -12.98 32.60
CA GLY A 264 20.96 -13.75 32.46
C GLY A 264 19.75 -12.91 32.02
N LYS A 265 19.95 -11.64 31.62
CA LYS A 265 18.90 -10.76 31.13
C LYS A 265 19.07 -10.40 29.66
N ARG A 266 17.96 -10.07 29.01
CA ARG A 266 17.89 -9.42 27.70
C ARG A 266 17.97 -7.90 27.86
N PRO A 267 18.43 -7.17 26.83
CA PRO A 267 18.28 -5.72 26.80
C PRO A 267 16.81 -5.30 26.94
N LEU A 268 16.56 -4.17 27.60
CA LEU A 268 15.23 -3.57 27.65
C LEU A 268 14.96 -2.84 26.34
N ARG A 269 14.02 -3.34 25.56
CA ARG A 269 13.74 -2.88 24.20
C ARG A 269 12.28 -2.50 24.07
N SER A 270 12.04 -1.24 23.72
CA SER A 270 10.70 -0.65 23.65
C SER A 270 10.22 -0.41 22.21
N THR A 271 10.29 -1.46 21.37
CA THR A 271 9.90 -1.41 19.95
C THR A 271 8.48 -0.88 19.76
N GLY A 272 7.51 -1.36 20.54
CA GLY A 272 6.11 -0.96 20.38
C GLY A 272 5.85 0.51 20.74
N ALA A 273 6.59 1.06 21.72
CA ALA A 273 6.53 2.48 22.04
C ALA A 273 7.24 3.33 20.99
N ALA A 274 8.39 2.88 20.47
CA ALA A 274 9.11 3.57 19.41
C ALA A 274 8.26 3.70 18.14
N LEU A 275 7.61 2.61 17.74
CA LEU A 275 6.69 2.60 16.60
C LEU A 275 5.46 3.49 16.85
N ALA A 276 4.89 3.48 18.06
CA ALA A 276 3.77 4.36 18.41
C ALA A 276 4.15 5.85 18.31
N VAL A 277 5.37 6.22 18.73
CA VAL A 277 5.90 7.58 18.59
C VAL A 277 6.10 7.94 17.12
N ALA A 278 6.68 7.05 16.31
CA ALA A 278 6.88 7.26 14.87
C ALA A 278 5.55 7.49 14.14
N VAL A 279 4.56 6.62 14.39
CA VAL A 279 3.21 6.74 13.80
C VAL A 279 2.54 8.03 14.27
N GLY A 280 2.60 8.35 15.56
CA GLY A 280 2.02 9.59 16.10
C GLY A 280 2.66 10.86 15.56
N LEU A 281 3.98 10.85 15.35
CA LEU A 281 4.70 11.97 14.73
C LEU A 281 4.19 12.23 13.31
N LEU A 282 4.12 11.20 12.46
CA LEU A 282 3.64 11.35 11.09
C LEU A 282 2.14 11.68 11.02
N GLU A 283 1.33 11.07 11.90
CA GLU A 283 -0.12 11.33 12.00
C GLU A 283 -0.43 12.80 12.30
N CYS A 284 0.35 13.44 13.18
CA CYS A 284 0.15 14.85 13.54
C CYS A 284 0.74 15.85 12.55
N THR A 285 1.65 15.41 11.66
CA THR A 285 2.44 16.30 10.80
C THR A 285 2.06 16.20 9.33
N TYR A 286 1.95 14.98 8.79
CA TYR A 286 1.82 14.70 7.37
C TYR A 286 0.77 13.60 7.11
N ALA A 287 -0.42 13.73 7.69
CA ALA A 287 -1.53 12.82 7.41
C ALA A 287 -1.91 12.83 5.90
N ASN A 288 -2.32 11.68 5.38
CA ASN A 288 -2.74 11.46 3.98
C ASN A 288 -1.68 11.83 2.94
N THR A 289 -0.41 11.65 3.29
CA THR A 289 0.77 11.86 2.43
C THR A 289 1.63 10.62 2.44
N GLY A 290 2.32 10.33 1.33
CA GLY A 290 3.23 9.19 1.25
C GLY A 290 4.36 9.27 2.27
N ALA A 291 4.34 8.40 3.27
CA ALA A 291 5.38 8.28 4.27
C ALA A 291 5.71 6.82 4.55
N ARG A 292 6.99 6.54 4.79
CA ARG A 292 7.56 5.21 5.00
C ARG A 292 8.35 5.16 6.29
N VAL A 293 7.78 4.50 7.30
CA VAL A 293 8.43 4.19 8.56
C VAL A 293 9.25 2.93 8.36
N MET A 294 10.56 3.00 8.55
CA MET A 294 11.48 1.88 8.41
C MET A 294 11.98 1.47 9.79
N LEU A 295 11.42 0.40 10.33
CA LEU A 295 11.78 -0.12 11.64
C LEU A 295 12.90 -1.15 11.50
N PHE A 296 14.04 -0.90 12.15
CA PHE A 296 15.17 -1.82 12.22
C PHE A 296 15.25 -2.40 13.63
N VAL A 297 15.15 -3.73 13.76
CA VAL A 297 15.11 -4.44 15.05
C VAL A 297 16.12 -5.57 15.11
N GLY A 298 17.01 -5.52 16.10
CA GLY A 298 17.97 -6.59 16.42
C GLY A 298 17.52 -7.61 17.49
N GLY A 299 16.21 -7.88 17.64
CA GLY A 299 15.68 -8.66 18.78
C GLY A 299 14.25 -8.30 19.21
N PRO A 300 13.64 -9.05 20.14
CA PRO A 300 12.24 -8.92 20.52
C PRO A 300 11.97 -7.73 21.45
N CYS A 301 10.78 -7.15 21.33
CA CYS A 301 10.30 -6.13 22.27
C CYS A 301 10.19 -6.73 23.67
N SER A 302 11.01 -6.26 24.61
CA SER A 302 11.12 -6.81 25.97
C SER A 302 10.52 -5.91 27.06
N GLN A 303 10.05 -4.72 26.69
CA GLN A 303 9.45 -3.76 27.62
C GLN A 303 8.39 -2.89 26.95
N GLY A 304 7.32 -2.59 27.70
CA GLY A 304 6.32 -1.60 27.32
C GLY A 304 5.18 -2.16 26.46
N PRO A 305 4.40 -1.28 25.81
CA PRO A 305 3.37 -1.70 24.86
C PRO A 305 3.97 -2.54 23.73
N GLY A 306 3.28 -3.61 23.32
CA GLY A 306 3.81 -4.51 22.30
C GLY A 306 4.93 -5.44 22.77
N GLN A 307 5.11 -5.63 24.08
CA GLN A 307 6.06 -6.60 24.65
C GLN A 307 5.77 -8.03 24.15
N VAL A 308 6.80 -8.73 23.66
CA VAL A 308 6.73 -10.09 23.09
C VAL A 308 7.24 -11.14 24.07
N VAL A 309 8.25 -10.77 24.86
CA VAL A 309 8.88 -11.61 25.90
C VAL A 309 9.33 -10.69 27.04
N ASN A 310 9.64 -11.23 28.21
CA ASN A 310 10.29 -10.43 29.25
C ASN A 310 11.82 -10.42 29.10
N ASP A 311 12.46 -9.72 30.02
CA ASP A 311 13.91 -9.57 30.07
C ASP A 311 14.63 -10.82 30.61
N ASP A 312 13.97 -11.84 31.16
CA ASP A 312 14.64 -12.99 31.75
C ASP A 312 14.99 -14.07 30.72
N LEU A 313 16.29 -14.31 30.46
CA LEU A 313 16.76 -15.30 29.47
C LEU A 313 16.30 -16.73 29.78
N LYS A 314 15.97 -17.04 31.04
CA LYS A 314 15.42 -18.35 31.41
C LYS A 314 14.05 -18.60 30.78
N GLN A 315 13.31 -17.54 30.46
CA GLN A 315 12.04 -17.65 29.76
C GLN A 315 12.30 -17.58 28.26
N PRO A 316 12.02 -18.67 27.51
CA PRO A 316 12.19 -18.67 26.07
C PRO A 316 11.14 -17.78 25.41
N ILE A 317 11.43 -17.36 24.18
CA ILE A 317 10.44 -16.70 23.33
C ILE A 317 9.43 -17.77 22.89
N ARG A 318 8.14 -17.42 22.86
CA ARG A 318 7.06 -18.37 22.52
C ARG A 318 7.33 -19.12 21.21
N SER A 319 7.00 -20.41 21.21
CA SER A 319 7.00 -21.31 20.05
C SER A 319 5.58 -21.57 19.52
N HIS A 320 5.45 -22.21 18.35
CA HIS A 320 4.14 -22.66 17.86
C HIS A 320 3.44 -23.63 18.81
N HIS A 321 4.19 -24.48 19.50
CA HIS A 321 3.65 -25.39 20.51
C HIS A 321 3.11 -24.63 21.73
N ASP A 322 3.78 -23.57 22.18
CA ASP A 322 3.28 -22.72 23.26
C ASP A 322 1.99 -22.01 22.86
N ILE A 323 1.91 -21.52 21.61
CA ILE A 323 0.70 -20.88 21.07
C ILE A 323 -0.46 -21.88 21.04
N GLN A 324 -0.22 -23.10 20.56
CA GLN A 324 -1.25 -24.14 20.50
C GLN A 324 -1.77 -24.54 21.88
N LYS A 325 -0.92 -24.48 22.91
CA LYS A 325 -1.28 -24.76 24.31
C LYS A 325 -1.76 -23.53 25.09
N ASP A 326 -1.97 -22.39 24.42
CA ASP A 326 -2.31 -21.09 25.02
C ASP A 326 -1.33 -20.63 26.12
N ASN A 327 -0.07 -21.03 26.01
CA ASN A 327 1.02 -20.70 26.93
C ASN A 327 1.86 -19.50 26.42
N ALA A 328 1.25 -18.60 25.64
CA ALA A 328 1.90 -17.44 25.04
C ALA A 328 1.43 -16.13 25.71
N LYS A 329 1.84 -15.91 26.97
CA LYS A 329 1.36 -14.83 27.86
C LYS A 329 1.26 -13.43 27.23
N TYR A 330 2.23 -13.06 26.40
CA TYR A 330 2.36 -11.70 25.86
C TYR A 330 1.67 -11.50 24.50
N MET A 331 1.44 -12.58 23.76
CA MET A 331 1.11 -12.54 22.34
C MET A 331 -0.18 -11.76 22.03
N LYS A 332 -1.30 -12.10 22.69
CA LYS A 332 -2.61 -11.46 22.41
C LYS A 332 -2.58 -9.94 22.66
N LYS A 333 -1.92 -9.49 23.74
CA LYS A 333 -1.79 -8.06 24.06
C LYS A 333 -0.89 -7.33 23.07
N ALA A 334 0.18 -7.98 22.62
CA ALA A 334 1.10 -7.41 21.65
C ALA A 334 0.49 -7.31 20.25
N ILE A 335 -0.19 -8.36 19.76
CA ILE A 335 -0.95 -8.33 18.50
C ILE A 335 -1.92 -7.15 18.50
N LYS A 336 -2.74 -7.02 19.54
CA LYS A 336 -3.69 -5.90 19.64
C LYS A 336 -3.02 -4.53 19.57
N HIS A 337 -1.84 -4.37 20.18
CA HIS A 337 -1.07 -3.13 20.11
C HIS A 337 -0.64 -2.80 18.68
N TYR A 338 0.02 -3.75 18.01
CA TYR A 338 0.54 -3.55 16.65
C TYR A 338 -0.57 -3.48 15.59
N ASP A 339 -1.68 -4.20 15.74
CA ASP A 339 -2.86 -4.10 14.88
C ASP A 339 -3.47 -2.69 14.94
N ASN A 340 -3.57 -2.11 16.14
CA ASN A 340 -4.03 -0.73 16.31
C ASN A 340 -3.08 0.27 15.62
N LEU A 341 -1.77 0.08 15.74
CA LEU A 341 -0.78 0.90 15.04
C LEU A 341 -0.87 0.73 13.53
N ALA A 342 -1.03 -0.50 13.04
CA ALA A 342 -1.19 -0.81 11.63
C ALA A 342 -2.40 -0.08 11.03
N MET A 343 -3.55 -0.13 11.71
CA MET A 343 -4.77 0.52 11.22
C MET A 343 -4.67 2.05 11.26
N ARG A 344 -4.09 2.63 12.31
CA ARG A 344 -3.82 4.09 12.39
C ARG A 344 -2.90 4.55 11.26
N THR A 345 -1.83 3.79 11.02
CA THR A 345 -0.85 4.07 9.96
C THR A 345 -1.51 3.99 8.58
N ALA A 346 -2.26 2.91 8.33
CA ALA A 346 -2.94 2.69 7.06
C ALA A 346 -3.99 3.76 6.77
N THR A 347 -4.78 4.14 7.79
CA THR A 347 -5.78 5.21 7.68
C THR A 347 -5.15 6.52 7.23
N ASN A 348 -3.97 6.85 7.76
CA ASN A 348 -3.21 8.06 7.42
C ASN A 348 -2.42 7.95 6.10
N GLY A 349 -2.46 6.81 5.40
CA GLY A 349 -1.74 6.64 4.12
C GLY A 349 -0.23 6.47 4.27
N HIS A 350 0.24 6.05 5.45
CA HIS A 350 1.65 5.76 5.73
C HIS A 350 1.92 4.26 5.65
N CYS A 351 3.17 3.84 5.49
CA CYS A 351 3.57 2.44 5.55
C CYS A 351 4.64 2.16 6.61
N ILE A 352 4.66 0.92 7.09
CA ILE A 352 5.66 0.43 8.05
C ILE A 352 6.38 -0.77 7.44
N ASP A 353 7.69 -0.60 7.22
CA ASP A 353 8.60 -1.70 6.97
C ASP A 353 9.19 -2.21 8.29
N ILE A 354 9.48 -3.50 8.35
CA ILE A 354 10.17 -4.15 9.46
C ILE A 354 11.37 -4.91 8.91
N TYR A 355 12.56 -4.43 9.26
CA TYR A 355 13.85 -5.06 9.00
C TYR A 355 14.35 -5.71 10.28
N SER A 356 14.22 -7.03 10.35
CA SER A 356 14.48 -7.83 11.53
C SER A 356 15.72 -8.69 11.31
N CYS A 357 16.81 -8.37 12.00
CA CYS A 357 18.03 -9.18 11.96
C CYS A 357 18.49 -9.59 13.36
N ALA A 358 18.30 -10.86 13.71
CA ALA A 358 18.72 -11.43 14.98
C ALA A 358 18.78 -12.96 14.89
N LEU A 359 19.62 -13.57 15.73
CA LEU A 359 19.74 -15.03 15.84
C LEU A 359 18.51 -15.71 16.48
N ASP A 360 17.70 -14.95 17.22
CA ASP A 360 16.47 -15.42 17.87
C ASP A 360 15.26 -14.61 17.35
N GLN A 361 14.05 -15.06 17.65
CA GLN A 361 12.82 -14.43 17.16
C GLN A 361 12.69 -12.97 17.62
N THR A 362 12.24 -12.08 16.74
CA THR A 362 12.06 -10.64 17.03
C THR A 362 10.62 -10.21 17.30
N GLY A 363 9.66 -11.12 17.17
CA GLY A 363 8.23 -10.82 17.34
C GLY A 363 7.51 -10.39 16.05
N LEU A 364 7.96 -10.85 14.88
CA LEU A 364 7.28 -10.57 13.61
C LEU A 364 5.83 -11.08 13.60
N MET A 365 5.51 -12.16 14.32
CA MET A 365 4.14 -12.67 14.42
C MET A 365 3.17 -11.64 14.98
N GLU A 366 3.59 -10.89 16.01
CA GLU A 366 2.81 -9.82 16.64
C GLU A 366 2.76 -8.57 15.76
N MET A 367 3.84 -8.28 15.02
CA MET A 367 3.96 -7.05 14.23
C MET A 367 3.48 -7.17 12.78
N LYS A 368 3.13 -8.38 12.31
CA LYS A 368 2.89 -8.66 10.88
C LYS A 368 1.86 -7.75 10.23
N GLN A 369 0.83 -7.34 10.98
CA GLN A 369 -0.22 -6.48 10.44
C GLN A 369 0.29 -5.09 10.05
N CYS A 370 1.36 -4.58 10.67
CA CYS A 370 1.97 -3.31 10.29
C CYS A 370 2.42 -3.32 8.82
N CYS A 371 3.03 -4.41 8.36
CA CYS A 371 3.41 -4.61 6.96
C CYS A 371 2.18 -4.96 6.12
N ASN A 372 1.40 -5.97 6.54
CA ASN A 372 0.31 -6.52 5.74
C ASN A 372 -0.79 -5.50 5.43
N SER A 373 -1.15 -4.62 6.37
CA SER A 373 -2.20 -3.61 6.14
C SER A 373 -1.70 -2.40 5.34
N THR A 374 -0.40 -2.12 5.37
CA THR A 374 0.16 -0.89 4.77
C THR A 374 0.92 -1.11 3.47
N GLY A 375 1.28 -2.37 3.16
CA GLY A 375 2.13 -2.74 2.02
C GLY A 375 3.62 -2.59 2.28
N GLY A 376 4.03 -2.31 3.52
CA GLY A 376 5.45 -2.26 3.89
C GLY A 376 6.15 -3.62 3.77
N HIS A 377 7.48 -3.57 3.69
CA HIS A 377 8.31 -4.77 3.58
C HIS A 377 8.52 -5.41 4.95
N MET A 378 8.52 -6.74 4.98
CA MET A 378 8.98 -7.52 6.10
C MET A 378 10.22 -8.30 5.67
N VAL A 379 11.38 -7.93 6.21
CA VAL A 379 12.66 -8.57 5.93
C VAL A 379 13.15 -9.25 7.20
N MET A 380 13.48 -10.54 7.08
CA MET A 380 14.04 -11.34 8.17
C MET A 380 15.43 -11.82 7.76
N GLY A 381 16.38 -11.74 8.67
CA GLY A 381 17.71 -12.33 8.53
C GLY A 381 18.36 -12.57 9.88
N ASP A 382 19.56 -13.12 9.87
CA ASP A 382 20.29 -13.43 11.11
C ASP A 382 21.12 -12.24 11.60
N SER A 383 21.60 -11.40 10.67
CA SER A 383 22.56 -10.32 10.91
C SER A 383 22.40 -9.20 9.87
N PHE A 384 22.50 -7.95 10.33
CA PHE A 384 22.60 -6.75 9.49
C PHE A 384 23.94 -6.69 8.73
N ASN A 385 24.97 -7.38 9.22
CA ASN A 385 26.25 -7.48 8.53
C ASN A 385 26.22 -8.42 7.30
N SER A 386 25.16 -9.21 7.14
CA SER A 386 25.02 -10.12 6.01
C SER A 386 24.89 -9.39 4.66
N SER A 387 25.48 -9.99 3.61
CA SER A 387 25.28 -9.52 2.23
C SER A 387 23.81 -9.62 1.80
N LEU A 388 23.08 -10.61 2.33
CA LEU A 388 21.66 -10.79 2.11
C LEU A 388 20.86 -9.56 2.55
N PHE A 389 21.08 -9.07 3.78
CA PHE A 389 20.41 -7.87 4.27
C PHE A 389 20.80 -6.64 3.44
N LYS A 390 22.10 -6.38 3.27
CA LYS A 390 22.61 -5.19 2.58
C LYS A 390 22.03 -5.06 1.15
N GLN A 391 22.07 -6.15 0.38
CA GLN A 391 21.50 -6.17 -0.98
C GLN A 391 19.98 -6.03 -0.98
N THR A 392 19.28 -6.69 -0.04
CA THR A 392 17.82 -6.61 0.05
C THR A 392 17.36 -5.19 0.38
N PHE A 393 18.02 -4.54 1.34
CA PHE A 393 17.72 -3.17 1.73
C PHE A 393 18.01 -2.18 0.60
N GLN A 394 19.11 -2.34 -0.13
CA GLN A 394 19.41 -1.52 -1.31
C GLN A 394 18.32 -1.63 -2.39
N ARG A 395 17.78 -2.83 -2.65
CA ARG A 395 16.73 -3.06 -3.65
C ARG A 395 15.42 -2.35 -3.35
N VAL A 396 15.16 -2.01 -2.08
CA VAL A 396 13.99 -1.21 -1.69
C VAL A 396 14.00 0.14 -2.43
N PHE A 397 15.18 0.71 -2.64
CA PHE A 397 15.38 1.99 -3.31
C PHE A 397 15.68 1.85 -4.80
N ALA A 398 15.25 0.76 -5.43
CA ALA A 398 15.42 0.57 -6.86
C ALA A 398 14.81 1.73 -7.65
N LYS A 399 15.59 2.26 -8.60
CA LYS A 399 15.20 3.36 -9.48
C LYS A 399 14.76 2.83 -10.84
N ASP A 400 13.90 3.59 -11.51
CA ASP A 400 13.50 3.35 -12.89
C ASP A 400 14.52 3.94 -13.89
N GLN A 401 14.18 3.87 -15.18
CA GLN A 401 15.03 4.40 -16.25
C GLN A 401 15.20 5.94 -16.20
N LYS A 402 14.33 6.65 -15.47
CA LYS A 402 14.39 8.10 -15.26
C LYS A 402 15.13 8.49 -13.98
N GLY A 403 15.61 7.51 -13.22
CA GLY A 403 16.28 7.73 -11.93
C GLY A 403 15.30 8.01 -10.77
N GLU A 404 14.00 7.80 -10.97
CA GLU A 404 12.97 7.95 -9.94
C GLU A 404 12.77 6.63 -9.20
N LEU A 405 12.42 6.67 -7.91
CA LEU A 405 12.17 5.45 -7.14
C LEU A 405 10.94 4.71 -7.70
N ARG A 406 11.04 3.39 -7.86
CA ARG A 406 9.96 2.54 -8.42
C ARG A 406 8.75 2.35 -7.51
N MET A 407 8.81 2.86 -6.28
CA MET A 407 7.70 2.79 -5.35
C MET A 407 6.67 3.90 -5.60
N ALA A 408 5.44 3.64 -5.19
CA ALA A 408 4.35 4.61 -5.19
C ALA A 408 3.68 4.64 -3.82
N PHE A 409 3.06 5.77 -3.47
CA PHE A 409 2.52 5.98 -2.13
C PHE A 409 1.05 6.39 -2.11
N ASN A 410 0.42 6.19 -0.95
CA ASN A 410 -0.93 6.63 -0.60
C ASN A 410 -1.93 6.40 -1.74
N ALA A 411 -1.95 5.16 -2.22
CA ALA A 411 -2.76 4.77 -3.34
C ALA A 411 -4.20 4.42 -2.90
N THR A 412 -5.15 4.68 -3.79
CA THR A 412 -6.53 4.25 -3.67
C THR A 412 -6.88 3.45 -4.92
N LEU A 413 -7.24 2.19 -4.73
CA LEU A 413 -7.77 1.32 -5.77
C LEU A 413 -9.30 1.33 -5.71
N GLU A 414 -9.95 1.76 -6.77
CA GLU A 414 -11.39 1.65 -6.98
C GLU A 414 -11.70 0.62 -8.07
N VAL A 415 -12.70 -0.22 -7.81
CA VAL A 415 -13.17 -1.23 -8.78
C VAL A 415 -14.59 -0.90 -9.21
N LYS A 416 -14.81 -0.86 -10.53
CA LYS A 416 -16.13 -0.79 -11.17
C LYS A 416 -16.33 -2.04 -12.01
N CYS A 417 -17.54 -2.59 -12.01
CA CYS A 417 -17.87 -3.77 -12.81
C CYS A 417 -19.25 -3.63 -13.46
N SER A 418 -19.53 -4.47 -14.46
CA SER A 418 -20.87 -4.62 -15.04
C SER A 418 -21.91 -4.96 -13.98
N ARG A 419 -23.18 -4.59 -14.20
CA ARG A 419 -24.29 -4.81 -13.24
C ARG A 419 -24.56 -6.28 -12.93
N GLU A 420 -24.14 -7.19 -13.81
CA GLU A 420 -24.23 -8.64 -13.65
C GLU A 420 -23.19 -9.19 -12.66
N LEU A 421 -22.23 -8.35 -12.23
CA LEU A 421 -21.20 -8.68 -11.25
C LEU A 421 -21.36 -7.84 -9.98
N LYS A 422 -20.91 -8.42 -8.87
CA LYS A 422 -20.66 -7.73 -7.61
C LYS A 422 -19.28 -8.07 -7.08
N VAL A 423 -18.71 -7.17 -6.29
CA VAL A 423 -17.39 -7.31 -5.68
C VAL A 423 -17.54 -7.88 -4.27
N GLN A 424 -16.94 -9.05 -4.02
CA GLN A 424 -16.97 -9.72 -2.72
C GLN A 424 -15.89 -9.18 -1.78
N GLY A 425 -14.73 -8.84 -2.32
CA GLY A 425 -13.65 -8.24 -1.56
C GLY A 425 -12.29 -8.47 -2.20
N GLY A 426 -11.24 -8.20 -1.45
CA GLY A 426 -9.87 -8.43 -1.89
C GLY A 426 -8.95 -8.93 -0.80
N ILE A 427 -7.93 -9.68 -1.22
CA ILE A 427 -6.86 -10.18 -0.38
C ILE A 427 -5.55 -9.63 -0.94
N GLY A 428 -4.80 -8.90 -0.11
CA GLY A 428 -3.55 -8.27 -0.49
C GLY A 428 -3.17 -7.16 0.48
N PRO A 429 -2.07 -6.43 0.21
CA PRO A 429 -1.56 -5.40 1.09
C PRO A 429 -2.41 -4.12 1.05
N CYS A 430 -3.56 -4.13 1.73
CA CYS A 430 -4.52 -3.05 1.66
C CYS A 430 -5.44 -2.98 2.88
N VAL A 431 -6.12 -1.85 3.04
CA VAL A 431 -7.24 -1.68 3.98
C VAL A 431 -8.50 -1.23 3.24
N SER A 432 -9.65 -1.71 3.70
CA SER A 432 -10.95 -1.30 3.18
C SER A 432 -11.23 0.17 3.51
N LEU A 433 -11.68 0.94 2.52
CA LEU A 433 -12.21 2.30 2.73
C LEU A 433 -13.71 2.31 3.07
N ASN A 434 -14.33 1.13 3.18
CA ASN A 434 -15.74 0.94 3.55
C ASN A 434 -16.71 1.76 2.68
N VAL A 435 -16.40 1.92 1.39
CA VAL A 435 -17.21 2.68 0.44
C VAL A 435 -18.37 1.81 -0.04
N LYS A 436 -19.58 2.17 0.39
CA LYS A 436 -20.81 1.48 0.00
C LYS A 436 -21.19 1.81 -1.45
N SER A 437 -21.61 0.77 -2.17
CA SER A 437 -22.01 0.86 -3.57
C SER A 437 -22.96 -0.30 -3.89
N PRO A 438 -23.90 -0.14 -4.86
CA PRO A 438 -24.70 -1.26 -5.37
C PRO A 438 -23.87 -2.43 -5.92
N LEU A 439 -22.60 -2.17 -6.24
CA LEU A 439 -21.65 -3.17 -6.74
C LEU A 439 -21.04 -4.03 -5.62
N VAL A 440 -21.26 -3.72 -4.34
CA VAL A 440 -20.75 -4.54 -3.22
C VAL A 440 -21.63 -5.78 -3.06
N SER A 441 -21.02 -6.97 -3.02
CA SER A 441 -21.70 -8.23 -2.72
C SER A 441 -22.03 -8.32 -1.23
N ASP A 442 -23.12 -9.03 -0.93
CA ASP A 442 -23.51 -9.38 0.44
C ASP A 442 -22.63 -10.52 0.99
N THR A 443 -21.92 -11.24 0.11
CA THR A 443 -20.94 -12.27 0.48
C THR A 443 -19.53 -11.68 0.47
N GLU A 444 -18.90 -11.62 1.64
CA GLU A 444 -17.57 -11.04 1.83
C GLU A 444 -16.45 -12.10 1.74
N ILE A 445 -15.38 -11.78 0.99
CA ILE A 445 -14.13 -12.55 0.98
C ILE A 445 -12.95 -11.59 1.22
N GLY A 446 -12.15 -11.88 2.24
CA GLY A 446 -11.01 -11.03 2.61
C GLY A 446 -11.46 -9.66 3.13
N MET A 447 -10.81 -8.60 2.64
CA MET A 447 -11.20 -7.20 2.90
C MET A 447 -12.35 -6.81 1.96
N GLY A 448 -13.60 -7.09 2.36
CA GLY A 448 -14.78 -6.81 1.56
C GLY A 448 -15.55 -5.57 2.00
N ASN A 449 -16.87 -5.63 1.77
CA ASN A 449 -17.81 -4.59 2.15
C ASN A 449 -17.53 -3.19 1.55
N THR A 450 -16.76 -3.15 0.46
CA THR A 450 -16.27 -1.94 -0.21
C THR A 450 -16.04 -2.20 -1.70
N ILE A 451 -15.97 -1.12 -2.49
CA ILE A 451 -15.40 -1.12 -3.84
C ILE A 451 -14.07 -0.35 -3.91
N GLN A 452 -13.61 0.18 -2.77
CA GLN A 452 -12.39 0.95 -2.67
C GLN A 452 -11.49 0.45 -1.54
N TRP A 453 -10.19 0.34 -1.85
CA TRP A 453 -9.13 -0.01 -0.91
C TRP A 453 -8.04 1.03 -0.93
N LYS A 454 -7.47 1.30 0.24
CA LYS A 454 -6.25 2.09 0.39
C LYS A 454 -5.04 1.16 0.44
N MET A 455 -4.01 1.51 -0.33
CA MET A 455 -2.74 0.80 -0.40
C MET A 455 -1.64 1.84 -0.13
N CYS A 456 -1.02 1.81 1.04
CA CYS A 456 -0.21 2.95 1.50
C CYS A 456 1.14 3.04 0.80
N THR A 457 1.70 1.90 0.41
CA THR A 457 2.81 1.82 -0.53
C THR A 457 2.55 0.73 -1.56
N LEU A 458 3.05 0.94 -2.77
CA LEU A 458 2.96 0.02 -3.90
C LEU A 458 4.33 -0.13 -4.55
N MET A 459 4.63 -1.35 -4.99
CA MET A 459 5.73 -1.67 -5.90
C MET A 459 5.15 -2.21 -7.21
N PRO A 460 5.89 -2.20 -8.33
CA PRO A 460 5.43 -2.81 -9.58
C PRO A 460 5.08 -4.30 -9.45
N SER A 461 5.68 -4.97 -8.46
CA SER A 461 5.39 -6.36 -8.10
C SER A 461 4.22 -6.53 -7.13
N THR A 462 3.62 -5.46 -6.61
CA THR A 462 2.49 -5.55 -5.69
C THR A 462 1.29 -6.12 -6.43
N THR A 463 0.81 -7.28 -5.94
CA THR A 463 -0.33 -8.00 -6.50
C THR A 463 -1.44 -8.06 -5.47
N MET A 464 -2.68 -7.87 -5.91
CA MET A 464 -3.89 -8.01 -5.10
C MET A 464 -4.82 -9.04 -5.74
N ALA A 465 -5.33 -9.96 -4.94
CA ALA A 465 -6.40 -10.86 -5.35
C ALA A 465 -7.74 -10.16 -5.13
N LEU A 466 -8.60 -10.12 -6.14
CA LEU A 466 -9.95 -9.55 -6.07
C LEU A 466 -10.99 -10.61 -6.45
N PHE A 467 -12.08 -10.65 -5.68
CA PHE A 467 -13.11 -11.69 -5.77
C PHE A 467 -14.44 -11.08 -6.19
N PHE A 468 -15.15 -11.78 -7.06
CA PHE A 468 -16.39 -11.33 -7.68
C PHE A 468 -17.45 -12.41 -7.63
N GLU A 469 -18.70 -11.97 -7.57
CA GLU A 469 -19.88 -12.81 -7.66
C GLU A 469 -20.70 -12.44 -8.89
N VAL A 470 -21.14 -13.44 -9.65
CA VAL A 470 -22.14 -13.25 -10.70
C VAL A 470 -23.52 -13.22 -10.05
N VAL A 471 -24.25 -12.11 -10.23
CA VAL A 471 -25.60 -11.91 -9.66
C VAL A 471 -26.72 -11.98 -10.69
N ASN A 472 -26.39 -12.19 -11.97
CA ASN A 472 -27.39 -12.26 -13.03
C ASN A 472 -28.36 -13.43 -12.82
N GLN A 473 -29.65 -13.18 -13.03
CA GLN A 473 -30.70 -14.19 -12.88
C GLN A 473 -30.66 -15.16 -14.08
N HIS A 474 -30.88 -16.44 -13.82
CA HIS A 474 -30.88 -17.48 -14.87
C HIS A 474 -31.96 -17.23 -15.95
N SER A 475 -33.08 -16.62 -15.57
CA SER A 475 -34.17 -16.24 -16.49
C SER A 475 -33.88 -14.98 -17.31
N ALA A 476 -32.77 -14.27 -17.05
CA ALA A 476 -32.39 -13.05 -17.76
C ALA A 476 -31.23 -13.34 -18.73
N PRO A 477 -31.52 -13.68 -20.00
CA PRO A 477 -30.49 -14.01 -20.97
C PRO A 477 -29.61 -12.80 -21.26
N ILE A 478 -28.30 -13.02 -21.26
CA ILE A 478 -27.33 -12.02 -21.73
C ILE A 478 -27.35 -12.05 -23.26
N PRO A 479 -27.47 -10.90 -23.95
CA PRO A 479 -27.46 -10.85 -25.40
C PRO A 479 -26.24 -11.58 -26.00
N GLN A 480 -26.44 -12.27 -27.12
CA GLN A 480 -25.36 -13.01 -27.79
C GLN A 480 -24.22 -12.04 -28.17
N GLY A 481 -22.99 -12.37 -27.78
CA GLY A 481 -21.82 -11.49 -27.92
C GLY A 481 -21.64 -10.48 -26.79
N GLY A 482 -22.49 -10.51 -25.76
CA GLY A 482 -22.34 -9.72 -24.55
C GLY A 482 -21.04 -10.04 -23.80
N ARG A 483 -20.43 -9.01 -23.23
CA ARG A 483 -19.21 -9.12 -22.41
C ARG A 483 -19.43 -8.53 -21.04
N GLY A 484 -18.79 -9.12 -20.04
CA GLY A 484 -18.66 -8.52 -18.71
C GLY A 484 -17.44 -7.61 -18.69
N TYR A 485 -17.56 -6.47 -18.03
CA TYR A 485 -16.51 -5.46 -17.93
C TYR A 485 -16.11 -5.26 -16.49
N ILE A 486 -14.80 -5.05 -16.26
CA ILE A 486 -14.25 -4.60 -14.98
C ILE A 486 -13.26 -3.48 -15.26
N GLN A 487 -13.34 -2.39 -14.51
CA GLN A 487 -12.40 -1.27 -14.56
C GLN A 487 -11.78 -1.07 -13.19
N PHE A 488 -10.45 -1.11 -13.15
CA PHE A 488 -9.61 -0.80 -12.00
C PHE A 488 -9.09 0.63 -12.16
N ILE A 489 -9.25 1.43 -11.13
CA ILE A 489 -8.80 2.82 -11.10
C ILE A 489 -7.88 2.98 -9.88
N THR A 490 -6.59 3.09 -10.13
CA THR A 490 -5.57 3.23 -9.09
C THR A 490 -5.03 4.65 -9.09
N GLN A 491 -5.45 5.45 -8.12
CA GLN A 491 -4.92 6.79 -7.90
C GLN A 491 -3.77 6.70 -6.91
N TYR A 492 -2.61 7.29 -7.19
CA TYR A 492 -1.47 7.20 -6.28
C TYR A 492 -0.54 8.42 -6.37
N GLN A 493 0.33 8.57 -5.38
CA GLN A 493 1.39 9.58 -5.34
C GLN A 493 2.67 8.96 -5.91
N HIS A 494 3.14 9.48 -7.03
CA HIS A 494 4.42 9.09 -7.61
C HIS A 494 5.58 9.75 -6.83
N THR A 495 6.72 9.06 -6.74
CA THR A 495 7.91 9.57 -6.03
C THR A 495 8.44 10.90 -6.58
N GLY A 496 8.20 11.16 -7.87
CA GLY A 496 8.44 12.46 -8.52
C GLY A 496 7.53 13.61 -8.09
N GLY A 497 6.65 13.41 -7.08
CA GLY A 497 5.77 14.46 -6.54
C GLY A 497 4.50 14.72 -7.36
N GLN A 498 4.20 13.84 -8.33
CA GLN A 498 3.01 13.94 -9.17
C GLN A 498 1.91 13.01 -8.68
N LYS A 499 0.65 13.46 -8.76
CA LYS A 499 -0.49 12.55 -8.64
C LYS A 499 -0.73 11.83 -9.97
N ARG A 500 -0.78 10.51 -9.94
CA ARG A 500 -1.07 9.68 -11.11
C ARG A 500 -2.34 8.87 -10.92
N ILE A 501 -2.98 8.54 -12.03
CA ILE A 501 -4.16 7.67 -12.09
C ILE A 501 -3.89 6.61 -13.13
N ARG A 502 -3.73 5.36 -12.69
CA ARG A 502 -3.64 4.22 -13.59
C ARG A 502 -5.01 3.58 -13.74
N VAL A 503 -5.43 3.37 -14.98
CA VAL A 503 -6.73 2.81 -15.33
C VAL A 503 -6.50 1.56 -16.15
N THR A 504 -7.05 0.44 -15.69
CA THR A 504 -7.05 -0.83 -16.42
C THR A 504 -8.49 -1.24 -16.63
N THR A 505 -8.93 -1.37 -17.88
CA THR A 505 -10.26 -1.89 -18.21
C THR A 505 -10.13 -3.20 -18.94
N VAL A 506 -10.83 -4.23 -18.47
CA VAL A 506 -10.82 -5.57 -19.07
C VAL A 506 -12.25 -6.01 -19.38
N ALA A 507 -12.36 -6.88 -20.37
CA ALA A 507 -13.60 -7.54 -20.75
C ALA A 507 -13.41 -9.04 -20.85
N ARG A 508 -14.41 -9.83 -20.46
CA ARG A 508 -14.48 -11.28 -20.67
C ARG A 508 -15.85 -11.67 -21.22
N ASN A 509 -15.89 -12.76 -21.97
CA ASN A 509 -17.12 -13.24 -22.58
C ASN A 509 -17.99 -13.93 -21.52
N TRP A 510 -19.30 -13.78 -21.66
CA TRP A 510 -20.25 -14.60 -20.93
C TRP A 510 -20.47 -15.93 -21.67
N ALA A 511 -20.65 -17.01 -20.93
CA ALA A 511 -21.02 -18.31 -21.47
C ALA A 511 -22.24 -18.87 -20.73
N ASP A 512 -23.15 -19.42 -21.53
CA ASP A 512 -24.24 -20.26 -21.06
C ASP A 512 -23.71 -21.70 -20.88
N ALA A 513 -23.79 -22.23 -19.66
CA ALA A 513 -23.29 -23.56 -19.35
C ALA A 513 -24.00 -24.68 -20.12
N THR A 514 -25.22 -24.46 -20.64
CA THR A 514 -25.97 -25.50 -21.37
C THR A 514 -25.40 -25.78 -22.77
N THR A 515 -24.72 -24.81 -23.37
CA THR A 515 -24.16 -24.92 -24.73
C THR A 515 -22.63 -24.84 -24.77
N ASN A 516 -22.00 -24.24 -23.76
CA ASN A 516 -20.58 -23.85 -23.81
C ASN A 516 -19.75 -24.26 -22.57
N MET A 517 -20.15 -25.32 -21.85
CA MET A 517 -19.41 -25.78 -20.65
C MET A 517 -17.94 -26.12 -20.94
N HIS A 518 -17.63 -26.60 -22.16
CA HIS A 518 -16.27 -26.85 -22.62
C HIS A 518 -15.41 -25.58 -22.71
N HIS A 519 -15.99 -24.41 -23.00
CA HIS A 519 -15.26 -23.15 -23.01
C HIS A 519 -14.93 -22.67 -21.60
N ILE A 520 -15.81 -22.90 -20.62
CA ILE A 520 -15.56 -22.56 -19.22
C ILE A 520 -14.45 -23.45 -18.63
N SER A 521 -14.45 -24.75 -18.94
CA SER A 521 -13.45 -25.69 -18.41
C SER A 521 -12.08 -25.59 -19.11
N ALA A 522 -12.04 -25.23 -20.41
CA ALA A 522 -10.79 -24.99 -21.12
C ALA A 522 -10.03 -23.74 -20.64
N ASP A 523 -10.72 -22.83 -19.95
CA ASP A 523 -10.21 -21.54 -19.48
C ASP A 523 -9.78 -21.54 -17.98
N ILE A 524 -9.73 -22.72 -17.35
CA ILE A 524 -9.21 -22.90 -15.98
C ILE A 524 -7.70 -22.71 -15.95
N LEU A 525 -7.24 -21.81 -15.08
CA LEU A 525 -5.82 -21.61 -14.79
C LEU A 525 -5.45 -22.24 -13.44
N ILE A 526 -4.91 -23.47 -13.47
CA ILE A 526 -4.53 -24.23 -12.27
C ILE A 526 -3.56 -23.41 -11.38
N SER A 527 -2.55 -22.74 -11.96
CA SER A 527 -1.57 -21.97 -11.17
C SER A 527 -2.15 -20.72 -10.49
N SER A 528 -3.11 -20.04 -11.14
CA SER A 528 -3.80 -18.89 -10.54
C SER A 528 -4.82 -19.36 -9.51
N ASN A 529 -5.46 -20.50 -9.74
CA ASN A 529 -6.36 -21.14 -8.79
C ASN A 529 -5.63 -21.55 -7.53
N ASP A 530 -4.47 -22.20 -7.64
CA ASP A 530 -3.67 -22.61 -6.47
C ASP A 530 -3.25 -21.39 -5.64
N CYS A 531 -2.83 -20.30 -6.30
CA CYS A 531 -2.43 -19.09 -5.60
C CYS A 531 -3.62 -18.37 -4.93
N VAL A 532 -4.77 -18.30 -5.61
CA VAL A 532 -6.00 -17.70 -5.06
C VAL A 532 -6.60 -18.54 -3.94
N LEU A 533 -6.60 -19.88 -4.08
CA LEU A 533 -7.06 -20.82 -3.06
C LEU A 533 -6.13 -20.80 -1.85
N ASP A 534 -4.81 -20.76 -2.03
CA ASP A 534 -3.85 -20.59 -0.93
C ASP A 534 -4.04 -19.25 -0.21
N HIS A 535 -4.26 -18.15 -0.94
CA HIS A 535 -4.60 -16.86 -0.32
C HIS A 535 -5.92 -16.93 0.47
N HIS A 536 -6.94 -17.59 -0.09
CA HIS A 536 -8.22 -17.74 0.58
C HIS A 536 -8.11 -18.62 1.84
N LEU A 537 -7.39 -19.73 1.78
CA LEU A 537 -7.17 -20.64 2.90
C LEU A 537 -6.37 -19.96 4.03
N ARG A 538 -5.28 -19.26 3.70
CA ARG A 538 -4.49 -18.51 4.69
C ARG A 538 -5.28 -17.40 5.37
N HIS A 539 -6.20 -16.76 4.66
CA HIS A 539 -7.07 -15.73 5.23
C HIS A 539 -8.20 -16.34 6.07
N TYR A 540 -8.71 -17.51 5.69
CA TYR A 540 -9.72 -18.24 6.44
C TYR A 540 -9.17 -18.73 7.79
N ASP A 541 -7.95 -19.25 7.83
CA ASP A 541 -7.27 -19.64 9.08
C ASP A 541 -6.99 -18.45 10.01
N GLN A 542 -6.63 -17.29 9.44
CA GLN A 542 -6.49 -16.04 10.22
C GLN A 542 -7.84 -15.53 10.74
N GLY A 543 -8.93 -15.70 9.98
CA GLY A 543 -10.29 -15.34 10.36
C GLY A 543 -10.87 -16.23 11.46
N GLN A 544 -10.60 -17.54 11.42
CA GLN A 544 -11.03 -18.48 12.48
C GLN A 544 -10.26 -18.26 13.79
N ALA A 545 -8.97 -17.94 13.73
CA ALA A 545 -8.19 -17.57 14.92
C ALA A 545 -8.76 -16.31 15.61
N ASN A 546 -9.26 -15.33 14.84
CA ASN A 546 -9.84 -14.10 15.39
C ASN A 546 -11.32 -14.25 15.81
N THR A 547 -12.08 -15.18 15.24
CA THR A 547 -13.51 -15.38 15.57
C THR A 547 -13.74 -16.43 16.65
N ALA A 548 -12.82 -17.38 16.86
CA ALA A 548 -12.82 -18.25 18.04
C ALA A 548 -12.56 -17.46 19.34
N ASP A 549 -11.95 -16.28 19.26
CA ASP A 549 -11.70 -15.37 20.38
C ASP A 549 -12.89 -14.39 20.66
N ALA A 550 -13.99 -14.49 19.90
CA ALA A 550 -15.20 -13.65 20.07
C ALA A 550 -16.43 -14.41 20.62
N ARG A 551 -16.24 -15.62 21.16
CA ARG A 551 -17.26 -16.37 21.91
C ARG A 551 -16.83 -16.68 23.33
#